data_AF-A0AAN8JHY2-F1
#
_entry.id   AF-A0AAN8JHY2-F1
#
_cell.length_a   1.000
_cell.length_b   1.000
_cell.length_c   1.000
_cell.angle_alpha   90.00
_cell.angle_beta   90.00
_cell.angle_gamma   90.00
#
_symmetry.space_group_name_H-M   'P 1'
#
loop_
_entity.id
_entity.type
_entity.pdbx_description
1 polymer ?
#
loop_
_entity_poly.entity_id
_entity_poly.type
_entity_poly.pdbx_seq_one_letter_code
_entity_poly.pdbx_strand_id
1 'polypeptide(L)'
;MCGQTIDMRSKQIESGRLLLRRPEANGLRNQNCALIIKSPNGKQLVFKFLGIQIETPFGCDRDYIEFFEGYTNNSRSLIGKHCDSLPPMTDFTTAGNQALIAFSRYVQFYHDQFDLTFTAYHRGACSGNEFGCSNGRCIHQDLHCNDFDNCGDGSDYCLLSTGGVVGIVLAAVIILLLIAVVVAFLWYRRRKHNNSQVSGRL
;
A
#
# COMPACT_ATOMS: atom_id res chain seq x y z
N MET A 1 -8.71 -18.62 -2.11
CA MET A 1 -8.71 -17.86 -3.39
C MET A 1 -7.87 -18.51 -4.49
N CYS A 2 -7.02 -19.51 -4.23
CA CYS A 2 -6.21 -20.16 -5.27
C CYS A 2 -7.03 -20.70 -6.45
N GLY A 3 -6.46 -20.63 -7.66
CA GLY A 3 -7.08 -21.07 -8.92
C GLY A 3 -8.01 -20.04 -9.57
N GLN A 4 -8.13 -18.84 -8.99
CA GLN A 4 -9.01 -17.79 -9.51
C GLN A 4 -8.33 -16.90 -10.54
N THR A 5 -9.15 -16.34 -11.43
CA THR A 5 -8.77 -15.22 -12.28
C THR A 5 -9.40 -13.94 -11.73
N ILE A 6 -8.57 -12.94 -11.47
CA ILE A 6 -8.98 -11.58 -11.12
C ILE A 6 -8.97 -10.77 -12.41
N ASP A 7 -10.15 -10.60 -13.00
CA ASP A 7 -10.35 -9.68 -14.11
C ASP A 7 -10.67 -8.29 -13.55
N MET A 8 -9.68 -7.39 -13.61
CA MET A 8 -9.77 -6.04 -13.06
C MET A 8 -10.83 -5.21 -13.79
N ARG A 9 -11.01 -5.44 -15.09
CA ARG A 9 -12.02 -4.76 -15.90
C ARG A 9 -13.42 -5.18 -15.48
N SER A 10 -13.67 -6.49 -15.35
CA SER A 10 -14.98 -6.98 -14.88
C SER A 10 -15.30 -6.55 -13.45
N LYS A 11 -14.26 -6.40 -12.61
CA LYS A 11 -14.39 -5.94 -11.24
C LYS A 11 -14.40 -4.41 -11.08
N GLN A 12 -14.16 -3.66 -12.15
CA GLN A 12 -14.07 -2.20 -12.15
C GLN A 12 -13.06 -1.67 -11.11
N ILE A 13 -11.88 -2.29 -11.06
CA ILE A 13 -10.78 -1.89 -10.18
C ILE A 13 -9.53 -1.56 -10.99
N GLU A 14 -8.74 -0.61 -10.52
CA GLU A 14 -7.48 -0.18 -11.15
C GLU A 14 -6.26 -0.63 -10.34
N SER A 15 -6.48 -1.09 -9.11
CA SER A 15 -5.49 -1.71 -8.24
C SER A 15 -6.17 -2.69 -7.29
N GLY A 16 -5.39 -3.61 -6.73
CA GLY A 16 -5.85 -4.48 -5.66
C GLY A 16 -4.70 -5.02 -4.82
N ARG A 17 -5.05 -5.70 -3.73
CA ARG A 17 -4.11 -6.24 -2.75
C ARG A 17 -4.34 -7.73 -2.56
N LEU A 18 -3.26 -8.51 -2.59
CA LEU A 18 -3.26 -9.92 -2.25
C LEU A 18 -2.51 -10.10 -0.94
N LEU A 19 -3.27 -10.48 0.09
CA LEU A 19 -2.72 -10.94 1.35
C LEU A 19 -2.84 -12.46 1.39
N LEU A 20 -1.70 -13.14 1.31
CA LEU A 20 -1.62 -14.57 1.44
C LEU A 20 -0.91 -14.88 2.76
N ARG A 21 -1.72 -15.32 3.73
CA ARG A 21 -1.28 -15.82 5.03
C ARG A 21 -1.56 -17.30 5.14
N ARG A 22 -0.72 -18.02 5.87
CA ARG A 22 -1.04 -19.37 6.31
C ARG A 22 -2.19 -19.34 7.32
N PRO A 23 -3.30 -20.06 7.09
CA PRO A 23 -4.26 -20.33 8.15
C PRO A 23 -3.67 -21.34 9.14
N GLU A 24 -3.84 -21.08 10.44
CA GLU A 24 -3.31 -21.91 11.55
C GLU A 24 -3.95 -23.32 11.67
N ALA A 25 -4.84 -23.71 10.75
CA ALA A 25 -5.65 -24.90 10.88
C ALA A 25 -5.16 -26.08 10.00
N ASN A 26 -4.93 -27.21 10.66
CA ASN A 26 -4.75 -28.54 10.08
C ASN A 26 -5.79 -28.81 8.98
N GLY A 27 -5.39 -28.79 7.70
CA GLY A 27 -6.26 -29.31 6.63
C GLY A 27 -6.12 -28.69 5.25
N LEU A 28 -5.46 -27.54 5.08
CA LEU A 28 -5.35 -26.92 3.74
C LEU A 28 -4.16 -27.48 2.95
N ARG A 29 -4.38 -28.67 2.38
CA ARG A 29 -3.48 -29.43 1.48
C ARG A 29 -3.28 -28.82 0.08
N ASN A 30 -3.42 -27.51 -0.10
CA ASN A 30 -3.14 -26.93 -1.41
C ASN A 30 -1.66 -26.53 -1.50
N GLN A 31 -0.83 -27.42 -2.05
CA GLN A 31 0.63 -27.29 -2.01
C GLN A 31 1.16 -26.20 -2.95
N ASN A 32 0.40 -25.82 -3.98
CA ASN A 32 0.76 -24.76 -4.92
C ASN A 32 -0.47 -23.89 -5.19
N CYS A 33 -0.35 -22.57 -5.00
CA CYS A 33 -1.41 -21.61 -5.25
C CYS A 33 -1.07 -20.82 -6.51
N ALA A 34 -1.96 -20.78 -7.49
CA ALA A 34 -1.78 -19.93 -8.66
C ALA A 34 -3.01 -19.05 -8.88
N LEU A 35 -2.78 -17.81 -9.32
CA LEU A 35 -3.81 -16.82 -9.62
C LEU A 35 -3.46 -16.13 -10.93
N ILE A 36 -4.46 -15.82 -11.74
CA ILE A 36 -4.28 -14.99 -12.94
C ILE A 36 -4.83 -13.61 -12.64
N ILE A 37 -4.07 -12.56 -12.96
CA ILE A 37 -4.55 -11.18 -12.91
C ILE A 37 -4.58 -10.63 -14.32
N LYS A 38 -5.72 -10.08 -14.73
CA LYS A 38 -5.90 -9.42 -16.02
C LYS A 38 -6.18 -7.95 -15.81
N SER A 39 -5.33 -7.07 -16.35
CA SER A 39 -5.53 -5.63 -16.32
C SER A 39 -6.57 -5.16 -17.35
N PRO A 40 -7.11 -3.94 -17.20
CA PRO A 40 -7.89 -3.29 -18.24
C PRO A 40 -7.13 -3.18 -19.58
N ASN A 41 -7.89 -2.98 -20.66
CA ASN A 41 -7.31 -2.92 -22.01
C ASN A 41 -6.23 -1.84 -22.11
N GLY A 42 -5.11 -2.18 -22.76
CA GLY A 42 -4.00 -1.24 -22.98
C GLY A 42 -3.13 -0.96 -21.75
N LYS A 43 -3.43 -1.56 -20.59
CA LYS A 43 -2.64 -1.41 -19.36
C LYS A 43 -1.80 -2.65 -19.08
N GLN A 44 -0.60 -2.44 -18.57
CA GLN A 44 0.29 -3.43 -17.97
C GLN A 44 0.01 -3.54 -16.46
N LEU A 45 0.65 -4.51 -15.80
CA LEU A 45 0.59 -4.71 -14.36
C LEU A 45 1.96 -4.46 -13.73
N VAL A 46 1.96 -3.79 -12.58
CA VAL A 46 3.10 -3.71 -11.68
C VAL A 46 2.72 -4.35 -10.34
N PHE A 47 3.62 -5.17 -9.80
CA PHE A 47 3.48 -5.82 -8.50
C PHE A 47 4.50 -5.26 -7.51
N LYS A 48 4.02 -4.89 -6.32
CA LYS A 48 4.84 -4.36 -5.23
C LYS A 48 4.58 -5.14 -3.97
N PHE A 49 5.63 -5.56 -3.28
CA PHE A 49 5.50 -6.15 -1.96
C PHE A 49 5.38 -5.04 -0.92
N LEU A 50 4.31 -5.09 -0.15
CA LEU A 50 4.15 -4.31 1.09
C LEU A 50 4.85 -5.01 2.25
N GLY A 51 4.95 -6.34 2.19
CA GLY A 51 5.68 -7.16 3.14
C GLY A 51 5.80 -8.58 2.62
N ILE A 52 6.93 -9.21 2.91
CA ILE A 52 7.17 -10.61 2.57
C ILE A 52 7.97 -11.27 3.69
N GLN A 53 7.59 -12.49 4.01
CA GLN A 53 8.27 -13.34 4.95
C GLN A 53 8.18 -14.73 4.38
N ILE A 54 9.28 -15.23 3.82
CA ILE A 54 9.40 -16.60 3.33
C ILE A 54 10.63 -17.20 4.00
N GLU A 55 10.45 -18.32 4.69
CA GLU A 55 11.55 -19.03 5.34
C GLU A 55 12.19 -20.00 4.36
N THR A 56 13.44 -19.74 3.95
CA THR A 56 14.16 -20.57 2.98
C THR A 56 15.43 -21.22 3.57
N PRO A 57 15.32 -22.10 4.58
CA PRO A 57 16.49 -22.75 5.19
C PRO A 57 17.28 -23.63 4.22
N PHE A 58 16.68 -24.00 3.08
CA PHE A 58 17.29 -24.82 2.03
C PHE A 58 17.41 -24.09 0.69
N GLY A 59 17.40 -22.75 0.71
CA GLY A 59 17.44 -21.92 -0.50
C GLY A 59 16.09 -21.79 -1.20
N CYS A 60 16.12 -21.10 -2.34
CA CYS A 60 14.95 -20.59 -3.05
C CYS A 60 14.15 -21.64 -3.85
N ASP A 61 14.41 -22.93 -3.69
CA ASP A 61 13.86 -23.97 -4.57
C ASP A 61 12.61 -24.66 -4.02
N ARG A 62 12.21 -24.30 -2.79
CA ARG A 62 11.06 -24.91 -2.12
C ARG A 62 9.92 -23.93 -1.94
N ASP A 63 10.19 -22.87 -1.18
CA ASP A 63 9.24 -21.84 -0.80
C ASP A 63 9.58 -20.57 -1.58
N TYR A 64 8.70 -20.17 -2.49
CA TYR A 64 8.92 -19.02 -3.35
C TYR A 64 7.63 -18.58 -4.04
N ILE A 65 7.64 -17.32 -4.48
CA ILE A 65 6.63 -16.75 -5.37
C ILE A 65 7.27 -16.45 -6.72
N GLU A 66 6.55 -16.78 -7.79
CA GLU A 66 6.94 -16.53 -9.18
C GLU A 66 5.87 -15.71 -9.89
N PHE A 67 6.34 -14.83 -10.76
CA PHE A 67 5.52 -14.01 -11.63
C PHE A 67 5.83 -14.41 -13.06
N PHE A 68 4.79 -14.70 -13.84
CA PHE A 68 4.92 -15.07 -15.24
C PHE A 68 4.06 -14.17 -16.13
N GLU A 69 4.54 -13.92 -17.35
CA GLU A 69 3.75 -13.34 -18.43
C GLU A 69 2.60 -14.28 -18.82
N GLY A 70 1.43 -13.70 -19.07
CA GLY A 70 0.19 -14.43 -19.36
C GLY A 70 -0.22 -14.46 -20.85
N TYR A 71 0.71 -14.44 -21.80
CA TYR A 71 0.43 -14.43 -23.24
C TYR A 71 0.18 -15.85 -23.81
N THR A 72 -1.02 -16.41 -23.62
CA THR A 72 -1.50 -17.68 -24.22
C THR A 72 -0.64 -18.95 -23.96
N ASN A 73 -1.15 -20.12 -24.37
CA ASN A 73 -0.85 -21.44 -23.77
C ASN A 73 0.56 -22.02 -23.99
N ASN A 74 1.48 -21.42 -24.76
CA ASN A 74 2.68 -22.14 -25.20
C ASN A 74 4.03 -21.64 -24.68
N SER A 75 4.13 -20.50 -23.99
CA SER A 75 5.38 -20.08 -23.33
C SER A 75 5.10 -18.98 -22.29
N ARG A 76 4.84 -19.37 -21.03
CA ARG A 76 4.79 -18.41 -19.92
C ARG A 76 6.22 -17.95 -19.64
N SER A 77 6.57 -16.73 -20.03
CA SER A 77 7.89 -16.15 -19.73
C SER A 77 7.97 -15.80 -18.25
N LEU A 78 9.01 -16.25 -17.55
CA LEU A 78 9.24 -15.87 -16.17
C LEU A 78 9.62 -14.38 -16.11
N ILE A 79 8.87 -13.60 -15.32
CA ILE A 79 9.18 -12.20 -14.99
C ILE A 79 10.19 -12.21 -13.84
N GLY A 80 9.96 -13.05 -12.83
CA GLY A 80 10.89 -13.22 -11.73
C GLY A 80 10.40 -14.18 -10.65
N LYS A 81 11.33 -14.53 -9.77
CA LYS A 81 11.16 -15.44 -8.64
C LYS A 81 11.68 -14.75 -7.37
N HIS A 82 10.95 -14.87 -6.27
CA HIS A 82 11.32 -14.27 -4.98
C HIS A 82 11.02 -15.21 -3.82
N CYS A 83 11.88 -15.22 -2.81
CA CYS A 83 11.80 -16.16 -1.68
C CYS A 83 12.53 -15.66 -0.43
N ASP A 84 12.88 -14.36 -0.40
CA ASP A 84 13.55 -13.75 0.75
C ASP A 84 12.53 -13.03 1.63
N SER A 85 12.91 -12.83 2.89
CA SER A 85 12.23 -12.04 3.91
C SER A 85 12.29 -10.52 3.69
N LEU A 86 13.05 -10.06 2.69
CA LEU A 86 13.07 -8.66 2.25
C LEU A 86 12.33 -8.50 0.92
N PRO A 87 11.54 -7.44 0.73
CA PRO A 87 11.00 -7.09 -0.58
C PRO A 87 12.11 -6.93 -1.64
N PRO A 88 11.86 -7.31 -2.91
CA PRO A 88 12.82 -7.09 -3.99
C PRO A 88 13.06 -5.58 -4.21
N MET A 89 14.28 -5.21 -4.60
CA MET A 89 14.64 -3.82 -4.90
C MET A 89 13.95 -3.28 -6.16
N THR A 90 13.53 -4.17 -7.06
CA THR A 90 12.89 -3.83 -8.32
C THR A 90 11.49 -4.42 -8.39
N ASP A 91 10.57 -3.65 -8.93
CA ASP A 91 9.19 -4.09 -9.13
C ASP A 91 9.12 -5.23 -10.16
N PHE A 92 8.17 -6.15 -9.97
CA PHE A 92 7.81 -7.10 -11.02
C PHE A 92 6.77 -6.45 -11.95
N THR A 93 7.07 -6.37 -13.23
CA THR A 93 6.21 -5.71 -14.22
C THR A 93 5.92 -6.62 -15.39
N THR A 94 4.68 -6.61 -15.88
CA THR A 94 4.33 -7.32 -17.11
C THR A 94 4.62 -6.49 -18.35
N ALA A 95 4.98 -7.17 -19.43
CA ALA A 95 4.96 -6.63 -20.79
C ALA A 95 3.52 -6.60 -21.34
N GLY A 96 2.72 -7.62 -21.03
CA GLY A 96 1.33 -7.75 -21.46
C GLY A 96 0.31 -7.24 -20.44
N ASN A 97 -0.97 -7.57 -20.68
CA ASN A 97 -2.10 -7.21 -19.82
C ASN A 97 -2.53 -8.34 -18.86
N GLN A 98 -1.70 -9.39 -18.72
CA GLN A 98 -2.01 -10.54 -17.88
C GLN A 98 -0.76 -11.06 -17.19
N ALA A 99 -0.89 -11.43 -15.92
CA ALA A 99 0.13 -12.14 -15.18
C ALA A 99 -0.44 -13.41 -14.57
N LEU A 100 0.38 -14.46 -14.52
CA LEU A 100 0.17 -15.59 -13.62
C LEU A 100 1.10 -15.41 -12.42
N ILE A 101 0.52 -15.39 -11.22
CA ILE A 101 1.25 -15.38 -9.96
C ILE A 101 1.14 -16.79 -9.38
N ALA A 102 2.28 -17.45 -9.19
CA ALA A 102 2.34 -18.80 -8.64
C ALA A 102 3.15 -18.79 -7.34
N PHE A 103 2.63 -19.46 -6.32
CA PHE A 103 3.29 -19.61 -5.04
C PHE A 103 3.48 -21.10 -4.76
N SER A 104 4.75 -21.50 -4.66
CA SER A 104 5.19 -22.85 -4.32
C SER A 104 5.49 -22.95 -2.84
N ARG A 105 5.08 -24.06 -2.21
CA ARG A 105 5.17 -24.25 -0.76
C ARG A 105 5.60 -25.67 -0.40
N TYR A 106 6.54 -25.80 0.51
CA TYR A 106 6.94 -27.05 1.15
C TYR A 106 6.25 -27.23 2.50
N VAL A 107 5.94 -28.47 2.85
CA VAL A 107 4.92 -28.84 3.85
C VAL A 107 5.36 -28.55 5.31
N GLN A 108 6.58 -28.10 5.57
CA GLN A 108 7.19 -28.18 6.92
C GLN A 108 7.79 -26.90 7.54
N PHE A 109 7.71 -25.72 6.92
CA PHE A 109 8.17 -24.44 7.52
C PHE A 109 6.99 -23.53 7.80
N TYR A 110 6.93 -22.80 8.92
CA TYR A 110 5.64 -22.53 9.58
C TYR A 110 4.99 -21.15 9.39
N HIS A 111 5.63 -20.17 8.74
CA HIS A 111 5.10 -18.78 8.81
C HIS A 111 5.16 -17.96 7.51
N ASP A 112 5.17 -18.58 6.33
CA ASP A 112 5.23 -17.79 5.10
C ASP A 112 4.00 -16.90 4.90
N GLN A 113 4.26 -15.62 4.72
CA GLN A 113 3.28 -14.60 4.43
C GLN A 113 3.81 -13.67 3.36
N PHE A 114 2.94 -13.26 2.46
CA PHE A 114 3.22 -12.10 1.63
C PHE A 114 1.99 -11.24 1.48
N ASP A 115 2.28 -9.96 1.31
CA ASP A 115 1.35 -8.89 1.13
C ASP A 115 1.83 -8.08 -0.07
N LEU A 116 1.06 -8.12 -1.15
CA LEU A 116 1.43 -7.47 -2.39
C LEU A 116 0.27 -6.67 -2.96
N THR A 117 0.59 -5.58 -3.63
CA THR A 117 -0.34 -4.85 -4.49
C THR A 117 -0.10 -5.22 -5.95
N PHE A 118 -1.17 -5.15 -6.74
CA PHE A 118 -1.13 -5.21 -8.20
C PHE A 118 -1.83 -3.99 -8.75
N THR A 119 -1.15 -3.24 -9.61
CA THR A 119 -1.65 -1.98 -10.14
C THR A 119 -1.64 -2.00 -11.66
N ALA A 120 -2.76 -1.58 -12.27
CA ALA A 120 -2.83 -1.38 -13.71
C ALA A 120 -2.24 -0.01 -14.09
N TYR A 121 -1.33 0.02 -15.05
CA TYR A 121 -0.73 1.26 -15.56
C TYR A 121 -0.53 1.19 -17.07
N HIS A 122 -0.39 2.33 -17.74
CA HIS A 122 0.19 2.37 -19.09
C HIS A 122 1.32 3.39 -19.16
N ARG A 123 2.02 3.45 -20.29
CA ARG A 123 3.00 4.49 -20.58
C ARG A 123 2.49 5.40 -21.69
N GLY A 124 3.04 6.61 -21.78
CA GLY A 124 2.66 7.61 -22.77
C GLY A 124 2.08 8.86 -22.10
N ALA A 125 1.28 9.61 -22.84
CA ALA A 125 0.58 10.77 -22.30
C ALA A 125 -0.60 10.31 -21.44
N CYS A 126 -0.58 10.64 -20.14
CA CYS A 126 -1.70 10.40 -19.25
C CYS A 126 -2.86 11.32 -19.63
N SER A 127 -4.10 10.85 -19.50
CA SER A 127 -5.28 11.59 -19.95
C SER A 127 -6.51 11.35 -19.08
N GLY A 128 -7.44 12.31 -19.08
CA GLY A 128 -8.70 12.18 -18.35
C GLY A 128 -8.49 12.03 -16.84
N ASN A 129 -8.84 10.87 -16.30
CA ASN A 129 -8.81 10.55 -14.87
C ASN A 129 -7.53 9.79 -14.47
N GLU A 130 -6.38 10.22 -14.97
CA GLU A 130 -5.10 9.56 -14.74
C GLU A 130 -4.09 10.49 -14.07
N PHE A 131 -3.34 9.92 -13.13
CA PHE A 131 -2.19 10.55 -12.52
C PHE A 131 -0.90 10.10 -13.22
N GLY A 132 -0.04 11.07 -13.54
CA GLY A 132 1.26 10.83 -14.16
C GLY A 132 2.37 10.68 -13.12
N CYS A 133 2.93 9.48 -13.04
CA CYS A 133 4.07 9.15 -12.19
C CYS A 133 5.38 9.74 -12.75
N SER A 134 6.36 9.97 -11.88
CA SER A 134 7.68 10.50 -12.25
C SER A 134 8.46 9.56 -13.19
N ASN A 135 8.25 8.25 -13.07
CA ASN A 135 8.82 7.23 -13.95
C ASN A 135 8.11 7.06 -15.31
N GLY A 136 7.15 7.94 -15.64
CA GLY A 136 6.43 7.96 -16.91
C GLY A 136 5.29 6.94 -17.01
N ARG A 137 4.86 6.34 -15.89
CA ARG A 137 3.64 5.55 -15.81
C ARG A 137 2.42 6.46 -15.62
N CYS A 138 1.29 6.02 -16.16
CA CYS A 138 -0.03 6.59 -15.91
C CYS A 138 -0.85 5.58 -15.13
N ILE A 139 -1.30 5.98 -13.94
CA ILE A 139 -2.20 5.21 -13.07
C ILE A 139 -3.53 5.95 -12.93
N HIS A 140 -4.58 5.28 -12.45
CA HIS A 140 -5.86 5.96 -12.22
C HIS A 140 -5.73 7.02 -11.11
N GLN A 141 -6.44 8.15 -11.24
CA GLN A 141 -6.37 9.28 -10.32
C GLN A 141 -6.68 8.90 -8.86
N ASP A 142 -7.62 7.96 -8.64
CA ASP A 142 -7.98 7.47 -7.30
C ASP A 142 -6.84 6.72 -6.58
N LEU A 143 -5.77 6.39 -7.30
CA LEU A 143 -4.58 5.75 -6.75
C LEU A 143 -3.55 6.76 -6.24
N HIS A 144 -3.72 8.04 -6.56
CA HIS A 144 -2.88 9.11 -6.02
C HIS A 144 -3.24 9.39 -4.55
N CYS A 145 -2.23 9.50 -3.69
CA CYS A 145 -2.37 9.70 -2.24
C CYS A 145 -3.16 8.61 -1.49
N ASN A 146 -3.08 7.33 -1.86
CA ASN A 146 -3.88 6.25 -1.24
C ASN A 146 -3.12 5.31 -0.29
N ASP A 147 -1.96 5.73 0.21
CA ASP A 147 -1.03 4.97 1.07
C ASP A 147 -0.30 3.79 0.39
N PHE A 148 -0.48 3.56 -0.92
CA PHE A 148 0.23 2.53 -1.67
C PHE A 148 1.10 3.14 -2.77
N ASP A 149 2.29 2.56 -3.00
CA ASP A 149 3.16 2.90 -4.12
C ASP A 149 2.63 2.23 -5.40
N ASN A 150 1.57 2.79 -5.97
CA ASN A 150 0.99 2.32 -7.23
C ASN A 150 1.86 2.75 -8.42
N CYS A 151 2.59 3.86 -8.31
CA CYS A 151 3.56 4.30 -9.32
C CYS A 151 4.81 3.41 -9.40
N GLY A 152 5.22 2.79 -8.29
CA GLY A 152 6.45 2.01 -8.15
C GLY A 152 7.70 2.82 -7.82
N ASP A 153 7.62 4.15 -7.92
CA ASP A 153 8.68 5.11 -7.60
C ASP A 153 8.30 6.06 -6.43
N GLY A 154 7.14 5.83 -5.82
CA GLY A 154 6.58 6.62 -4.73
C GLY A 154 6.09 8.01 -5.11
N SER A 155 6.02 8.36 -6.40
CA SER A 155 5.59 9.69 -6.85
C SER A 155 4.09 9.97 -6.64
N ASP A 156 3.32 8.95 -6.32
CA ASP A 156 1.91 9.03 -5.92
C ASP A 156 1.71 9.18 -4.40
N TYR A 157 2.78 9.13 -3.60
CA TYR A 157 2.69 9.42 -2.17
C TYR A 157 2.58 10.92 -1.89
N CYS A 158 1.71 11.26 -0.95
CA CYS A 158 1.46 12.63 -0.52
C CYS A 158 1.84 12.75 0.95
N LEU A 159 3.05 13.25 1.22
CA LEU A 159 3.66 13.25 2.56
C LEU A 159 2.81 13.92 3.64
N LEU A 160 1.93 14.82 3.26
CA LEU A 160 0.66 15.11 3.92
C LEU A 160 -0.19 15.77 2.85
N SER A 161 -1.48 15.43 2.74
CA SER A 161 -2.43 16.34 2.10
C SER A 161 -2.20 17.72 2.72
N THR A 162 -1.99 18.75 1.91
CA THR A 162 -1.84 20.13 2.37
C THR A 162 -2.96 20.52 3.34
N GLY A 163 -4.15 19.91 3.23
CA GLY A 163 -5.24 20.05 4.20
C GLY A 163 -4.99 19.43 5.58
N GLY A 164 -4.26 18.32 5.67
CA GLY A 164 -3.92 17.64 6.92
C GLY A 164 -2.94 18.43 7.79
N VAL A 165 -1.85 18.95 7.18
CA VAL A 165 -0.91 19.83 7.89
C VAL A 165 -1.62 21.08 8.38
N VAL A 166 -2.38 21.73 7.49
CA VAL A 166 -3.10 22.96 7.82
C VAL A 166 -4.10 22.71 8.94
N GLY A 167 -4.82 21.58 8.93
CA GLY A 167 -5.72 21.18 10.00
C GLY A 167 -5.03 20.99 11.36
N ILE A 168 -3.90 20.28 11.38
CA ILE A 168 -3.12 20.05 12.62
C ILE A 168 -2.57 21.37 13.17
N VAL A 169 -2.02 22.22 12.31
CA VAL A 169 -1.46 23.52 12.70
C VAL A 169 -2.56 24.44 13.23
N LEU A 170 -3.71 24.53 12.55
CA LEU A 170 -4.85 25.34 13.01
C LEU A 170 -5.38 24.86 14.36
N ALA A 171 -5.53 23.54 14.55
CA ALA A 171 -5.97 22.98 15.82
C ALA A 171 -4.99 23.30 16.96
N ALA A 172 -3.68 23.16 16.73
CA ALA A 172 -2.66 23.51 17.71
C ALA A 172 -2.69 25.00 18.08
N VAL A 173 -2.85 25.90 17.09
CA VAL A 173 -2.95 27.35 17.34
C VAL A 173 -4.19 27.69 18.16
N ILE A 174 -5.36 27.10 17.83
CA ILE A 174 -6.60 27.32 18.59
C ILE A 174 -6.43 26.86 20.04
N ILE A 175 -5.84 25.70 20.27
CA ILE A 175 -5.59 25.18 21.63
C ILE A 175 -4.69 26.13 22.42
N LEU A 176 -3.60 26.64 21.81
CA LEU A 176 -2.70 27.59 22.46
C LEU A 176 -3.40 28.92 22.81
N LEU A 177 -4.26 29.44 21.92
CA LEU A 177 -5.05 30.64 22.18
C LEU A 177 -6.04 30.45 23.34
N LEU A 178 -6.73 29.31 23.39
CA LEU A 178 -7.65 28.98 24.49
C LEU A 178 -6.93 28.90 25.83
N ILE A 179 -5.75 28.26 25.87
CA ILE A 179 -4.91 28.19 27.07
C ILE A 179 -4.50 29.60 27.52
N ALA A 180 -4.06 30.46 26.60
CA ALA A 180 -3.67 31.83 26.91
C ALA A 180 -4.83 32.65 27.52
N VAL A 181 -6.04 32.52 26.98
CA VAL A 181 -7.25 33.18 27.51
C VAL A 181 -7.57 32.70 28.92
N VAL A 182 -7.51 31.38 29.17
CA VAL A 182 -7.75 30.81 30.51
C VAL A 182 -6.71 31.31 31.51
N VAL A 183 -5.43 31.32 31.14
CA VAL A 183 -4.35 31.85 31.99
C VAL A 183 -4.56 33.33 32.31
N ALA A 184 -4.90 34.15 31.30
CA ALA A 184 -5.18 35.57 31.49
C ALA A 184 -6.39 35.80 32.40
N PHE A 185 -7.46 35.02 32.26
CA PHE A 185 -8.65 35.11 33.10
C PHE A 185 -8.35 34.72 34.55
N LEU A 186 -7.61 33.62 34.77
CA LEU A 186 -7.18 33.19 36.11
C LEU A 186 -6.29 34.25 36.77
N TRP A 187 -5.36 34.83 36.00
CA TRP A 187 -4.50 35.92 36.46
C TRP A 187 -5.32 37.17 36.83
N TYR A 188 -6.27 37.56 36.00
CA TYR A 188 -7.17 38.68 36.26
C TYR A 188 -8.00 38.47 37.54
N ARG A 189 -8.58 37.28 37.73
CA ARG A 189 -9.33 36.95 38.96
C ARG A 189 -8.46 37.01 40.21
N ARG A 190 -7.25 36.44 40.16
CA ARG A 190 -6.28 36.52 41.28
C ARG A 190 -5.93 37.96 41.61
N ARG A 191 -5.64 38.79 40.61
CA ARG A 191 -5.30 40.21 40.82
C ARG A 191 -6.46 41.00 41.41
N LYS A 192 -7.69 40.76 40.93
CA LYS A 192 -8.90 41.38 41.50
C LYS A 192 -9.11 40.98 42.96
N HIS A 193 -8.95 39.70 43.29
CA HIS A 193 -9.05 39.22 44.67
C HIS A 193 -8.00 39.86 45.60
N ASN A 194 -6.75 39.97 45.14
CA ASN A 194 -5.69 40.65 45.91
C ASN A 194 -6.00 42.14 46.13
N ASN A 195 -6.50 42.85 45.11
CA ASN A 195 -6.88 44.26 45.26
C ASN A 195 -8.07 44.45 46.20
N SER A 196 -9.05 43.53 46.20
CA SER A 196 -10.18 43.55 47.13
C SER A 196 -9.78 43.32 48.58
N GLN A 197 -8.72 42.53 48.85
CA GLN A 197 -8.20 42.36 50.22
C GLN A 197 -7.38 43.56 50.72
N VAL A 198 -6.72 44.30 49.83
CA VAL A 198 -5.98 45.52 50.18
C VAL A 198 -6.91 46.70 50.49
N SER A 199 -8.06 46.79 49.81
CA SER A 199 -9.03 47.88 50.01
C SER A 199 -9.93 47.73 51.25
N GLY A 200 -9.90 46.60 51.96
CA GLY A 200 -10.69 46.32 53.17
C GLY A 200 -9.93 46.44 54.49
N ARG A 201 -8.73 47.04 54.48
CA ARG A 201 -7.85 47.22 55.66
C ARG A 201 -7.57 48.69 56.02
N LEU A 202 -8.42 49.61 55.54
CA LEU A 202 -8.45 51.02 55.97
C LEU A 202 -9.74 51.29 56.73
#